data_AF-A0A8J7JCR6-F1
#
_entry.id   AF-A0A8J7JCR6-F1
#
_cell.length_a   1.000
_cell.length_b   1.000
_cell.length_c   1.000
_cell.angle_alpha   90.00
_cell.angle_beta   90.00
_cell.angle_gamma   90.00
#
_symmetry.space_group_name_H-M   'P 1'
#
loop_
_entity.id
_entity.type
_entity.pdbx_description
1 polymer ?
#
loop_
_entity_poly.entity_id
_entity_poly.type
_entity_poly.pdbx_seq_one_letter_code
_entity_poly.pdbx_strand_id
1 'polypeptide(L)'
;MNSFARFLIFAGLILSLAATASVYAEEPENFSSDAAQGTGEPPTVPHKIPDGATSESCLGCHKTGTNGAMETSHPERLDCTQCHVQGEVSAPAIPHKVRGAIAAKTCNKCHLTGIKGAPKTKHPERTQCGQCHERAKQA
;
A
#
# COMPACT_ATOMS: atom_id res chain seq x y z
N MET A 1 -49.54 -13.78 -32.30
CA MET A 1 -48.88 -12.82 -31.40
C MET A 1 -49.08 -11.42 -31.98
N ASN A 2 -49.93 -10.60 -31.36
CA ASN A 2 -50.42 -9.35 -31.95
C ASN A 2 -49.34 -8.26 -31.99
N SER A 3 -49.42 -7.36 -32.96
CA SER A 3 -48.44 -6.27 -33.17
C SER A 3 -48.19 -5.42 -31.91
N PHE A 4 -49.19 -5.29 -31.04
CA PHE A 4 -49.09 -4.61 -29.76
C PHE A 4 -48.11 -5.29 -28.77
N ALA A 5 -48.14 -6.63 -28.69
CA ALA A 5 -47.24 -7.38 -27.82
C ALA A 5 -45.78 -7.31 -28.31
N ARG A 6 -45.55 -7.22 -29.62
CA ARG A 6 -44.22 -7.00 -30.19
C ARG A 6 -43.70 -5.60 -29.85
N PHE A 7 -44.54 -4.58 -29.91
CA PHE A 7 -44.16 -3.21 -29.57
C PHE A 7 -43.70 -3.07 -28.11
N LEU A 8 -44.41 -3.71 -27.17
CA LEU A 8 -44.04 -3.68 -25.75
C LEU A 8 -42.71 -4.38 -25.46
N ILE A 9 -42.42 -5.49 -26.15
CA ILE A 9 -41.14 -6.20 -26.03
C ILE A 9 -39.98 -5.34 -26.56
N PHE A 10 -40.16 -4.71 -27.72
CA PHE A 10 -39.15 -3.81 -28.28
C PHE A 10 -38.92 -2.59 -27.39
N ALA A 11 -39.99 -1.97 -26.85
CA ALA A 11 -39.87 -0.84 -25.93
C ALA A 11 -39.15 -1.23 -24.62
N GLY A 12 -39.43 -2.41 -24.06
CA GLY A 12 -38.75 -2.92 -22.86
C GLY A 12 -37.26 -3.24 -23.07
N LEU A 13 -36.89 -3.75 -24.25
CA LEU A 13 -35.49 -3.98 -24.63
C LEU A 13 -34.71 -2.68 -24.81
N ILE A 14 -35.32 -1.67 -25.45
CA ILE A 14 -34.70 -0.35 -25.62
C ILE A 14 -34.49 0.33 -24.26
N LEU A 15 -35.46 0.24 -23.35
CA LEU A 15 -35.34 0.83 -22.02
C LEU A 15 -34.26 0.14 -21.16
N SER A 16 -34.16 -1.19 -21.24
CA SER A 16 -33.08 -1.94 -20.57
C SER A 16 -31.69 -1.58 -21.12
N LEU A 17 -31.57 -1.36 -22.43
CA LEU A 17 -30.30 -0.98 -23.06
C LEU A 17 -29.90 0.47 -22.75
N ALA A 18 -30.87 1.37 -22.54
CA ALA A 18 -30.58 2.74 -22.14
C ALA A 18 -30.06 2.82 -20.68
N ALA A 19 -30.52 1.93 -19.80
CA ALA A 19 -30.08 1.90 -18.40
C ALA A 19 -28.60 1.48 -18.24
N THR A 20 -28.06 0.66 -19.14
CA THR A 20 -26.65 0.25 -19.09
C THR A 20 -25.69 1.36 -19.53
N ALA A 21 -26.13 2.32 -20.35
CA ALA A 21 -25.29 3.41 -20.83
C ALA A 21 -24.83 4.34 -19.68
N SER A 22 -25.69 4.58 -18.68
CA SER A 22 -25.37 5.37 -17.49
C SER A 22 -24.38 4.70 -16.53
N VAL A 23 -24.24 3.37 -16.58
CA VAL A 23 -23.26 2.64 -15.74
C VAL A 23 -21.85 2.71 -16.32
N TYR A 24 -21.72 2.96 -17.64
CA TYR A 24 -20.44 3.11 -18.34
C TYR A 24 -20.08 4.57 -18.64
N ALA A 25 -20.74 5.54 -18.01
CA ALA A 25 -20.30 6.93 -18.13
C ALA A 25 -18.95 7.06 -17.43
N GLU A 26 -17.89 7.19 -18.21
CA GLU A 26 -16.54 7.48 -17.74
C GLU A 26 -16.55 8.87 -17.10
N GLU A 27 -16.27 8.95 -15.79
CA GLU A 27 -16.08 10.23 -15.10
C GLU A 27 -14.92 10.98 -15.79
N PRO A 28 -15.07 12.26 -16.14
CA PRO A 28 -14.01 12.98 -16.83
C PRO A 28 -12.76 13.09 -15.95
N GLU A 29 -11.67 12.48 -16.41
CA GLU A 29 -10.35 12.52 -15.78
C GLU A 29 -9.91 13.98 -15.52
N ASN A 30 -9.90 14.42 -14.26
CA ASN A 30 -9.48 15.77 -13.87
C ASN A 30 -8.09 15.75 -13.23
N PHE A 31 -7.08 15.61 -14.09
CA PHE A 31 -5.67 15.59 -13.70
C PHE A 31 -5.24 16.81 -12.88
N SER A 32 -5.91 17.96 -13.03
CA SER A 32 -5.59 19.19 -12.29
C SER A 32 -6.05 19.15 -10.84
N SER A 33 -7.23 18.56 -10.59
CA SER A 33 -7.72 18.32 -9.22
C SER A 33 -6.88 17.27 -8.50
N ASP A 34 -6.47 16.23 -9.22
CA ASP A 34 -5.60 15.18 -8.72
C ASP A 34 -4.20 15.70 -8.36
N ALA A 35 -3.61 16.51 -9.23
CA ALA A 35 -2.32 17.14 -8.98
C ALA A 35 -2.37 18.08 -7.75
N ALA A 36 -3.52 18.71 -7.48
CA ALA A 36 -3.70 19.58 -6.32
C ALA A 36 -3.71 18.82 -4.98
N GLN A 37 -3.97 17.50 -4.99
CA GLN A 37 -3.82 16.64 -3.80
C GLN A 37 -2.35 16.27 -3.52
N GLY A 38 -1.48 16.37 -4.53
CA GLY A 38 -0.04 16.11 -4.41
C GLY A 38 0.69 17.33 -3.88
N THR A 39 0.86 17.43 -2.55
CA THR A 39 1.75 18.45 -1.98
C THR A 39 3.19 17.92 -1.96
N GLY A 40 3.99 18.32 -2.95
CA GLY A 40 5.44 18.02 -3.01
C GLY A 40 5.80 16.76 -3.80
N GLU A 41 7.11 16.47 -3.86
CA GLU A 41 7.64 15.27 -4.52
C GLU A 41 7.24 14.01 -3.76
N PRO A 42 6.76 12.95 -4.45
CA PRO A 42 6.42 11.70 -3.81
C PRO A 42 7.61 11.16 -3.00
N PRO A 43 7.45 10.88 -1.69
CA PRO A 43 8.52 10.30 -0.90
C PRO A 43 8.90 8.92 -1.44
N THR A 44 10.19 8.62 -1.44
CA THR A 44 10.68 7.28 -1.75
C THR A 44 10.24 6.28 -0.69
N VAL A 45 9.96 5.04 -1.06
CA VAL A 45 9.60 3.97 -0.12
C VAL A 45 10.87 3.46 0.59
N PRO A 46 11.01 3.64 1.92
CA PRO A 46 12.24 3.32 2.66
C PRO A 46 12.34 1.84 3.08
N HIS A 47 11.51 0.99 2.49
CA HIS A 47 11.47 -0.44 2.73
C HIS A 47 11.27 -1.17 1.40
N LYS A 48 11.51 -2.48 1.43
CA LYS A 48 11.32 -3.31 0.25
C LYS A 48 9.84 -3.35 -0.15
N ILE A 49 9.59 -3.22 -1.45
CA ILE A 49 8.28 -3.49 -2.05
C ILE A 49 8.32 -4.95 -2.53
N PRO A 50 7.48 -5.85 -1.99
CA PRO A 50 7.42 -7.22 -2.47
C PRO A 50 6.96 -7.29 -3.93
N ASP A 51 7.45 -8.28 -4.67
CA ASP A 51 6.96 -8.55 -6.02
C ASP A 51 5.44 -8.83 -5.98
N GLY A 52 4.69 -8.16 -6.85
CA GLY A 52 3.23 -8.28 -6.90
C GLY A 52 2.49 -7.53 -5.79
N ALA A 53 3.11 -6.52 -5.17
CA ALA A 53 2.42 -5.61 -4.26
C ALA A 53 1.20 -4.96 -4.94
N THR A 54 0.07 -4.92 -4.21
CA THR A 54 -1.16 -4.25 -4.64
C THR A 54 -1.41 -3.01 -3.78
N SER A 55 -2.32 -2.13 -4.21
CA SER A 55 -2.78 -1.00 -3.38
C SER A 55 -3.24 -1.46 -1.99
N GLU A 56 -4.01 -2.56 -1.89
CA GLU A 56 -4.46 -3.09 -0.60
C GLU A 56 -3.30 -3.47 0.31
N SER A 57 -2.21 -4.02 -0.25
CA SER A 57 -1.02 -4.37 0.51
C SER A 57 -0.34 -3.14 1.11
N CYS A 58 -0.29 -2.03 0.37
CA CYS A 58 0.24 -0.74 0.85
C CYS A 58 -0.67 -0.13 1.92
N LEU A 59 -1.98 -0.10 1.64
CA LEU A 59 -3.01 0.46 2.51
C LEU A 59 -3.13 -0.27 3.85
N GLY A 60 -2.71 -1.54 3.93
CA GLY A 60 -2.66 -2.29 5.18
C GLY A 60 -1.92 -1.56 6.31
N CYS A 61 -0.88 -0.77 5.98
CA CYS A 61 -0.22 0.11 6.95
C CYS A 61 -0.52 1.60 6.71
N HIS A 62 -0.55 2.03 5.46
CA HIS A 62 -0.61 3.45 5.10
C HIS A 62 -2.02 4.05 5.15
N LYS A 63 -3.10 3.26 5.27
CA LYS A 63 -4.46 3.82 5.34
C LYS A 63 -4.73 4.60 6.62
N THR A 64 -4.13 4.20 7.74
CA THR A 64 -4.32 4.85 9.06
C THR A 64 -2.99 5.01 9.82
N GLY A 65 -1.86 4.93 9.11
CA GLY A 65 -0.52 5.13 9.69
C GLY A 65 -0.10 4.08 10.72
N THR A 66 -0.45 2.81 10.53
CA THR A 66 -0.08 1.76 11.49
C THR A 66 1.39 1.36 11.37
N ASN A 67 1.96 0.79 12.44
CA ASN A 67 3.36 0.35 12.48
C ASN A 67 4.38 1.45 12.12
N GLY A 68 4.06 2.71 12.42
CA GLY A 68 4.88 3.88 12.12
C GLY A 68 4.91 4.27 10.64
N ALA A 69 4.03 3.71 9.81
CA ALA A 69 3.80 4.22 8.46
C ALA A 69 3.19 5.63 8.52
N MET A 70 3.46 6.44 7.50
CA MET A 70 2.72 7.68 7.30
C MET A 70 1.33 7.34 6.77
N GLU A 71 0.32 8.05 7.24
CA GLU A 71 -1.02 7.98 6.66
C GLU A 71 -1.02 8.62 5.27
N THR A 72 -1.55 7.92 4.27
CA THR A 72 -1.67 8.45 2.91
C THR A 72 -2.78 9.50 2.86
N SER A 73 -2.54 10.61 2.15
CA SER A 73 -3.56 11.62 1.90
C SER A 73 -4.54 11.21 0.79
N HIS A 74 -4.24 10.14 0.05
CA HIS A 74 -4.96 9.70 -1.14
C HIS A 74 -5.13 8.16 -1.13
N PRO A 75 -5.98 7.61 -0.23
CA PRO A 75 -6.18 6.17 -0.10
C PRO A 75 -6.89 5.52 -1.29
N GLU A 76 -7.50 6.30 -2.17
CA GLU A 76 -8.21 5.86 -3.37
C GLU A 76 -7.28 5.50 -4.55
N ARG A 77 -6.01 5.88 -4.50
CA ARG A 77 -5.04 5.58 -5.56
C ARG A 77 -4.74 4.07 -5.62
N LEU A 78 -4.83 3.51 -6.82
CA LEU A 78 -4.74 2.06 -7.05
C LEU A 78 -3.31 1.56 -7.34
N ASP A 79 -2.39 2.45 -7.71
CA ASP A 79 -1.01 2.08 -7.98
C ASP A 79 -0.06 3.08 -7.34
N CYS A 80 0.39 2.73 -6.13
CA CYS A 80 1.29 3.57 -5.35
C CYS A 80 2.66 3.72 -6.02
N THR A 81 3.07 2.73 -6.81
CA THR A 81 4.43 2.65 -7.38
C THR A 81 4.60 3.49 -8.63
N GLN A 82 3.52 4.05 -9.18
CA GLN A 82 3.60 5.04 -10.25
C GLN A 82 4.35 6.30 -9.82
N CYS A 83 4.17 6.69 -8.56
CA CYS A 83 4.76 7.90 -8.00
C CYS A 83 5.83 7.58 -6.95
N HIS A 84 5.57 6.59 -6.08
CA HIS A 84 6.49 6.23 -5.01
C HIS A 84 7.48 5.16 -5.45
N VAL A 85 8.69 5.58 -5.78
CA VAL A 85 9.79 4.68 -6.13
C VAL A 85 10.41 4.06 -4.89
N GLN A 86 10.88 2.81 -4.99
CA GLN A 86 11.63 2.17 -3.92
C GLN A 86 12.96 2.90 -3.72
N GLY A 87 13.18 3.41 -2.50
CA GLY A 87 14.43 4.04 -2.10
C GLY A 87 15.46 3.04 -1.58
N GLU A 88 16.61 3.56 -1.16
CA GLU A 88 17.63 2.76 -0.49
C GLU A 88 17.12 2.31 0.89
N VAL A 89 17.12 1.00 1.13
CA VAL A 89 16.83 0.45 2.46
C VAL A 89 18.09 0.61 3.31
N SER A 90 18.18 1.70 4.06
CA SER A 90 19.36 2.01 4.90
C SER A 90 19.43 1.20 6.21
N ALA A 91 18.57 0.18 6.36
CA ALA A 91 18.53 -0.62 7.56
C ALA A 91 19.73 -1.58 7.59
N PRO A 92 20.55 -1.58 8.66
CA PRO A 92 21.68 -2.47 8.76
C PRO A 92 21.21 -3.93 8.80
N ALA A 93 21.92 -4.80 8.07
CA ALA A 93 21.69 -6.23 8.12
C ALA A 93 21.92 -6.77 9.53
N ILE A 94 21.18 -7.82 9.91
CA ILE A 94 21.33 -8.47 11.22
C ILE A 94 22.58 -9.36 11.18
N PRO A 95 23.64 -9.06 11.95
CA PRO A 95 24.92 -9.78 11.87
C PRO A 95 24.94 -11.06 12.73
N HIS A 96 23.86 -11.32 13.48
CA HIS A 96 23.79 -12.43 14.43
C HIS A 96 22.56 -13.30 14.19
N LYS A 97 22.64 -14.56 14.63
CA LYS A 97 21.55 -15.51 14.50
C LYS A 97 20.34 -15.08 15.35
N VAL A 98 19.19 -14.95 14.70
CA VAL A 98 17.89 -14.77 15.37
C VAL A 98 17.17 -16.13 15.39
N ARG A 99 16.75 -16.60 16.58
CA ARG A 99 16.05 -17.89 16.74
C ARG A 99 14.53 -17.70 16.62
N GLY A 100 13.85 -18.55 15.85
CA GLY A 100 12.38 -18.64 15.76
C GLY A 100 11.68 -17.62 14.86
N ALA A 101 10.34 -17.63 14.88
CA ALA A 101 9.49 -16.59 14.28
C ALA A 101 9.68 -15.27 15.05
N ILE A 102 10.06 -14.21 14.33
CA ILE A 102 10.62 -13.00 14.93
C ILE A 102 9.50 -12.11 15.48
N ALA A 103 9.30 -12.12 16.80
CA ALA A 103 8.54 -11.06 17.47
C ALA A 103 9.47 -9.88 17.80
N ALA A 104 9.09 -8.64 17.49
CA ALA A 104 9.88 -7.44 17.83
C ALA A 104 10.29 -7.35 19.29
N LYS A 105 9.48 -7.88 20.20
CA LYS A 105 9.80 -7.92 21.65
C LYS A 105 11.13 -8.62 21.93
N THR A 106 11.55 -9.56 21.08
CA THR A 106 12.84 -10.25 21.22
C THR A 106 14.01 -9.38 20.79
N CYS A 107 13.88 -8.63 19.69
CA CYS A 107 14.91 -7.69 19.22
C CYS A 107 15.14 -6.57 20.23
N ASN A 108 14.06 -6.00 20.75
CA ASN A 108 14.11 -4.88 21.69
C ASN A 108 14.72 -5.23 23.06
N LYS A 109 14.90 -6.52 23.41
CA LYS A 109 15.64 -6.93 24.62
C LYS A 109 17.04 -6.34 24.67
N CYS A 110 17.71 -6.26 23.52
CA CYS A 110 19.04 -5.66 23.42
C CYS A 110 19.00 -4.28 22.76
N HIS A 111 18.19 -4.12 21.71
CA HIS A 111 18.20 -2.92 20.88
C HIS A 111 17.43 -1.73 21.49
N LEU A 112 16.56 -1.91 22.50
CA LEU A 112 15.86 -0.75 23.10
C LEU A 112 16.80 0.17 23.86
N THR A 113 17.73 -0.41 24.63
CA THR A 113 18.68 0.32 25.49
C THR A 113 20.13 0.19 25.02
N GLY A 114 20.40 -0.63 24.00
CA GLY A 114 21.73 -0.82 23.42
C GLY A 114 22.69 -1.61 24.32
N ILE A 115 22.17 -2.59 25.06
CA ILE A 115 22.99 -3.42 25.95
C ILE A 115 23.86 -4.38 25.12
N LYS A 116 25.04 -4.74 25.68
CA LYS A 116 26.01 -5.66 25.06
C LYS A 116 26.50 -5.22 23.67
N GLY A 117 26.62 -3.91 23.45
CA GLY A 117 27.11 -3.34 22.20
C GLY A 117 26.10 -3.38 21.05
N ALA A 118 24.84 -3.75 21.32
CA ALA A 118 23.78 -3.62 20.33
C ALA A 118 23.51 -2.13 20.03
N PRO A 119 23.31 -1.73 18.76
CA PRO A 119 22.87 -0.38 18.46
C PRO A 119 21.46 -0.13 19.02
N LYS A 120 21.25 1.07 19.59
CA LYS A 120 19.92 1.50 20.03
C LYS A 120 19.00 1.66 18.82
N THR A 121 17.79 1.11 18.89
CA THR A 121 16.75 1.34 17.88
C THR A 121 16.40 2.83 17.85
N LYS A 122 16.32 3.39 16.65
CA LYS A 122 15.89 4.79 16.45
C LYS A 122 14.36 4.92 16.42
N HIS A 123 13.66 3.79 16.37
CA HIS A 123 12.22 3.69 16.15
C HIS A 123 11.63 2.60 17.08
N PRO A 124 11.54 2.88 18.40
CA PRO A 124 11.07 1.91 19.40
C PRO A 124 9.61 1.48 19.20
N GLU A 125 8.83 2.27 18.46
CA GLU A 125 7.44 2.01 18.11
C GLU A 125 7.27 0.94 17.02
N ARG A 126 8.33 0.59 16.29
CA ARG A 126 8.28 -0.41 15.21
C ARG A 126 8.31 -1.83 15.75
N THR A 127 7.37 -2.65 15.29
CA THR A 127 7.22 -4.05 15.74
C THR A 127 7.57 -5.10 14.68
N GLN A 128 7.88 -4.67 13.46
CA GLN A 128 8.14 -5.56 12.31
C GLN A 128 9.57 -5.38 11.78
N CYS A 129 10.56 -5.58 12.66
CA CYS A 129 11.97 -5.29 12.36
C CYS A 129 12.49 -6.00 11.10
N GLY A 130 12.00 -7.21 10.81
CA GLY A 130 12.41 -8.01 9.65
C GLY A 130 11.93 -7.51 8.29
N GLN A 131 11.08 -6.47 8.24
CA GLN A 131 10.71 -5.81 7.00
C GLN A 131 11.86 -5.00 6.39
N CYS A 132 12.76 -4.49 7.23
CA CYS A 132 13.90 -3.68 6.78
C CYS A 132 15.23 -4.32 7.19
N HIS A 133 15.32 -4.89 8.40
CA HIS A 133 16.53 -5.57 8.87
C HIS A 133 16.56 -7.01 8.35
N GLU A 134 17.08 -7.18 7.14
CA GLU A 134 17.30 -8.51 6.59
C GLU A 134 18.47 -9.20 7.30
N ARG A 135 18.39 -10.54 7.44
CA ARG A 135 19.53 -11.31 7.91
C ARG A 135 20.61 -11.25 6.84
N ALA A 136 21.86 -11.02 7.24
CA ALA A 136 22.97 -11.15 6.31
C ALA A 136 22.90 -12.54 5.66
N LYS A 137 23.03 -12.60 4.32
CA LYS A 137 23.15 -13.89 3.61
C LYS A 137 24.29 -14.66 4.28
N GLN A 138 23.99 -15.82 4.83
CA GLN A 138 25.02 -16.72 5.35
C GLN A 138 25.78 -17.23 4.13
N ALA A 139 27.02 -16.78 3.96
CA ALA A 139 27.97 -17.34 3.01
C ALA A 139 28.44 -18.71 3.50
#